data_AF-A0AA46P3T4-F1
#
_entry.id   AF-A0AA46P3T4-F1
#
_cell.length_a   1.000
_cell.length_b   1.000
_cell.length_c   1.000
_cell.angle_alpha   90.00
_cell.angle_beta   90.00
_cell.angle_gamma   90.00
#
_symmetry.space_group_name_H-M   'P 1'
#
loop_
_entity.id
_entity.type
_entity.pdbx_description
1 polymer ?
#
loop_
_entity_poly.entity_id
_entity_poly.type
_entity_poly.pdbx_seq_one_letter_code
_entity_poly.pdbx_strand_id
1 'polypeptide(L)'
;MNILFIDCGISGIAGDMSLAAFTELGVDLSIVERKLKSVIKEEFSLGTKKVVKKGISSTELVIQTEEEKHSHRHYTHIKKAIEESDLEEAEKETALKMFETIGSAEAKIHDSTLEKVHFHEVGGVDSMIDIIGTAIAYNTLNIEKVVCTPVAAGNGYIKIAHGLYPVPAPATLEILKDIPLRKTDIQSELTTPTGAAIVRTLANEFGNMPSMKVQKIGYGAGSKDFKSHPNVVRFVIGEQ
;
A
#
# COMPACT_ATOMS: atom_id res chain seq x y z
N MET A 1 -5.59 -11.80 -21.44
CA MET A 1 -6.02 -11.02 -20.26
C MET A 1 -4.78 -10.65 -19.45
N ASN A 2 -4.59 -9.36 -19.15
CA ASN A 2 -3.46 -8.84 -18.37
C ASN A 2 -3.71 -9.01 -16.87
N ILE A 3 -2.84 -9.79 -16.22
CA ILE A 3 -2.97 -10.15 -14.81
C ILE A 3 -1.84 -9.55 -14.00
N LEU A 4 -2.18 -8.93 -12.87
CA LEU A 4 -1.25 -8.61 -11.80
C LEU A 4 -1.41 -9.64 -10.68
N PHE A 5 -0.36 -10.41 -10.42
CA PHE A 5 -0.27 -11.26 -9.24
C PHE A 5 0.51 -10.57 -8.13
N ILE A 6 -0.11 -10.42 -6.96
CA ILE A 6 0.49 -9.84 -5.74
C ILE A 6 0.82 -10.95 -4.76
N ASP A 7 2.12 -11.19 -4.57
CA ASP A 7 2.66 -12.13 -3.61
C ASP A 7 3.09 -11.39 -2.33
N CYS A 8 2.19 -11.38 -1.36
CA CYS A 8 2.38 -10.81 -0.03
C CYS A 8 2.31 -11.89 1.07
N GLY A 9 2.37 -13.17 0.69
CA GLY A 9 2.14 -14.31 1.58
C GLY A 9 3.31 -14.64 2.52
N ILE A 10 4.45 -13.94 2.42
CA ILE A 10 5.61 -14.13 3.29
C ILE A 10 5.85 -12.90 4.16
N SER A 11 6.05 -11.73 3.54
CA SER A 11 6.41 -10.48 4.24
C SER A 11 5.28 -9.48 4.35
N GLY A 12 4.06 -9.86 3.99
CA GLY A 12 2.95 -8.93 3.94
C GLY A 12 3.15 -7.89 2.84
N ILE A 13 2.62 -6.70 3.08
CA ILE A 13 2.57 -5.61 2.10
C ILE A 13 2.37 -4.28 2.83
N ALA A 14 3.07 -3.25 2.37
CA ALA A 14 2.90 -1.87 2.81
C ALA A 14 2.76 -0.95 1.58
N GLY A 15 2.36 0.30 1.81
CA GLY A 15 2.15 1.29 0.75
C GLY A 15 3.42 1.59 -0.04
N ASP A 16 4.48 1.95 0.66
CA ASP A 16 5.84 2.18 0.12
C ASP A 16 6.36 0.97 -0.68
N MET A 17 6.19 -0.23 -0.14
CA MET A 17 6.55 -1.48 -0.80
C MET A 17 5.77 -1.68 -2.10
N SER A 18 4.47 -1.34 -2.11
CA SER A 18 3.62 -1.49 -3.29
C SER A 18 4.03 -0.53 -4.40
N LEU A 19 4.23 0.74 -4.06
CA LEU A 19 4.66 1.75 -5.03
C LEU A 19 6.05 1.42 -5.60
N ALA A 20 7.00 0.99 -4.74
CA ALA A 20 8.30 0.50 -5.18
C ALA A 20 8.19 -0.70 -6.13
N ALA A 21 7.33 -1.68 -5.83
CA ALA A 21 7.11 -2.83 -6.70
C ALA A 21 6.57 -2.42 -8.08
N PHE A 22 5.66 -1.43 -8.15
CA PHE A 22 5.18 -0.89 -9.41
C PHE A 22 6.27 -0.20 -10.23
N THR A 23 7.22 0.50 -9.59
CA THR A 23 8.36 1.08 -10.33
C THR A 23 9.19 0.00 -11.03
N GLU A 24 9.38 -1.17 -10.41
CA GLU A 24 10.08 -2.29 -11.05
C GLU A 24 9.30 -2.93 -12.21
N LEU A 25 7.97 -2.75 -12.24
CA LEU A 25 7.13 -3.15 -13.36
C LEU A 25 7.16 -2.14 -14.54
N GLY A 26 7.91 -1.04 -14.39
CA GLY A 26 8.13 -0.03 -15.42
C GLY A 26 7.26 1.21 -15.28
N VAL A 27 6.65 1.45 -14.12
CA VAL A 27 5.98 2.73 -13.82
C VAL A 27 7.04 3.81 -13.60
N ASP A 28 6.92 4.94 -14.31
CA ASP A 28 7.81 6.09 -14.16
C ASP A 28 7.41 6.93 -12.94
N LEU A 29 8.26 6.88 -11.90
CA LEU A 29 8.02 7.58 -10.64
C LEU A 29 7.99 9.11 -10.80
N SER A 30 8.63 9.67 -11.83
CA SER A 30 8.59 11.13 -12.09
C SER A 30 7.20 11.58 -12.54
N ILE A 31 6.48 10.73 -13.27
CA ILE A 31 5.08 11.00 -13.67
C ILE A 31 4.18 10.91 -12.44
N VAL A 32 4.40 9.89 -11.58
CA VAL A 32 3.67 9.72 -10.32
C VAL A 32 3.87 10.94 -9.41
N GLU A 33 5.12 11.39 -9.22
CA GLU A 33 5.43 12.58 -8.42
C GLU A 33 4.72 13.84 -8.96
N ARG A 34 4.81 14.08 -10.28
CA ARG A 34 4.14 15.22 -10.92
C ARG A 34 2.63 15.21 -10.67
N LYS A 35 1.99 14.05 -10.80
CA LYS A 35 0.55 13.88 -10.55
C LYS A 35 0.22 14.09 -9.07
N LEU A 36 1.01 13.53 -8.15
CA LEU A 36 0.86 13.71 -6.71
C LEU A 36 0.93 15.18 -6.27
N LYS A 37 1.78 16.00 -6.91
CA LYS A 37 1.89 17.45 -6.64
C LYS A 37 0.60 18.24 -6.97
N SER A 38 -0.31 17.67 -7.76
CA SER A 38 -1.64 18.26 -7.95
C SER A 38 -2.54 18.08 -6.70
N VAL A 39 -2.32 17.03 -5.90
CA VAL A 39 -3.10 16.69 -4.70
C VAL A 39 -2.43 17.21 -3.42
N ILE A 40 -1.15 16.89 -3.22
CA ILE A 40 -0.37 17.20 -2.02
C ILE A 40 0.34 18.53 -2.27
N LYS A 41 0.12 19.52 -1.38
CA LYS A 41 0.66 20.89 -1.55
C LYS A 41 1.95 21.10 -0.77
N GLU A 42 2.24 20.24 0.19
CA GLU A 42 3.51 20.20 0.90
C GLU A 42 4.64 19.77 -0.03
N GLU A 43 5.85 20.28 0.20
CA GLU A 43 7.03 19.92 -0.58
C GLU A 43 7.48 18.48 -0.28
N PHE A 44 7.60 17.69 -1.34
CA PHE A 44 8.16 16.34 -1.28
C PHE A 44 8.88 15.99 -2.60
N SER A 45 9.76 15.00 -2.53
CA SER A 45 10.32 14.34 -3.70
C SER A 45 10.33 12.83 -3.54
N LEU A 46 10.20 12.13 -4.68
CA LEU A 46 10.20 10.68 -4.75
C LEU A 46 11.47 10.18 -5.42
N GLY A 47 12.04 9.14 -4.83
CA GLY A 47 13.17 8.43 -5.38
C GLY A 47 13.06 6.94 -5.12
N THR A 48 13.98 6.20 -5.71
CA THR A 48 14.12 4.77 -5.47
C THR A 48 15.56 4.43 -5.19
N LYS A 49 15.79 3.45 -4.33
CA LYS A 49 17.11 2.90 -4.06
C LYS A 49 17.10 1.40 -4.30
N LYS A 50 18.10 0.90 -5.04
CA LYS A 50 18.33 -0.55 -5.13
C LYS A 50 18.90 -1.06 -3.82
N VAL A 51 18.28 -2.11 -3.30
CA VAL A 51 18.69 -2.80 -2.08
C VAL A 51 18.72 -4.30 -2.30
N VAL A 52 19.45 -5.02 -1.44
CA VAL A 52 19.47 -6.48 -1.45
C VAL A 52 18.94 -6.97 -0.10
N LYS A 53 17.75 -7.55 -0.10
CA LYS A 53 17.13 -8.15 1.09
C LYS A 53 17.34 -9.66 1.00
N LYS A 54 18.14 -10.24 1.91
CA LYS A 54 18.42 -11.70 1.95
C LYS A 54 18.78 -12.33 0.59
N GLY A 55 19.56 -11.62 -0.23
CA GLY A 55 20.00 -12.09 -1.54
C GLY A 55 19.05 -11.78 -2.70
N ILE A 56 17.86 -11.22 -2.43
CA ILE A 56 16.93 -10.75 -3.45
C ILE A 56 17.22 -9.27 -3.73
N SER A 57 17.55 -8.95 -4.98
CA SER A 57 17.62 -7.55 -5.43
C SER A 57 16.21 -6.98 -5.50
N SER A 58 16.03 -5.80 -4.93
CA SER A 58 14.72 -5.16 -4.78
C SER A 58 14.86 -3.64 -4.81
N THR A 59 13.73 -2.95 -4.88
CA THR A 59 13.67 -1.50 -4.84
C THR A 59 13.01 -1.03 -3.56
N GLU A 60 13.65 -0.10 -2.86
CA GLU A 60 13.09 0.63 -1.72
C GLU A 60 12.64 2.01 -2.21
N LEU A 61 11.43 2.43 -1.81
CA LEU A 61 10.94 3.78 -2.07
C LEU A 61 11.65 4.75 -1.11
N VAL A 62 12.10 5.88 -1.64
CA VAL A 62 12.69 6.96 -0.85
C VAL A 62 11.79 8.17 -0.98
N ILE A 63 11.19 8.59 0.12
CA ILE A 63 10.38 9.81 0.21
C ILE A 63 11.19 10.84 1.01
N GLN A 64 11.31 12.04 0.46
CA GLN A 64 11.92 13.18 1.18
C GLN A 64 10.86 14.27 1.35
N THR A 65 10.65 14.72 2.58
CA THR A 65 9.70 15.79 2.96
C THR A 65 10.40 16.81 3.84
N GLU A 66 10.04 18.10 3.73
CA GLU A 66 10.72 19.18 4.49
C GLU A 66 10.41 19.21 6.00
N GLU A 67 9.35 18.54 6.49
CA GLU A 67 9.04 18.45 7.93
C GLU A 67 8.49 17.08 8.34
N GLU A 68 9.07 16.48 9.40
CA GLU A 68 8.49 15.32 10.14
C GLU A 68 7.32 15.76 11.05
N LYS A 69 6.41 16.60 10.58
CA LYS A 69 5.17 16.83 11.32
C LYS A 69 4.19 15.75 10.91
N HIS A 70 3.80 14.89 11.86
CA HIS A 70 2.59 14.09 11.76
C HIS A 70 1.40 15.04 11.56
N SER A 71 1.13 15.38 10.29
CA SER A 71 -0.02 16.17 9.93
C SER A 71 -1.20 15.23 9.99
N HIS A 72 -2.06 15.46 10.97
CA HIS A 72 -3.31 14.75 10.98
C HIS A 72 -4.24 15.40 9.95
N ARG A 73 -4.82 14.57 9.08
CA ARG A 73 -5.72 15.02 8.03
C ARG A 73 -7.08 14.36 8.20
N HIS A 74 -8.12 15.16 8.04
CA HIS A 74 -9.47 14.65 7.96
C HIS A 74 -9.69 13.95 6.62
N TYR A 75 -10.44 12.84 6.66
CA TYR A 75 -10.82 12.12 5.44
C TYR A 75 -11.48 13.03 4.40
N THR A 76 -12.37 13.94 4.83
CA THR A 76 -13.06 14.88 3.94
C THR A 76 -12.12 15.84 3.22
N HIS A 77 -11.02 16.25 3.85
CA HIS A 77 -10.01 17.09 3.22
C HIS A 77 -9.21 16.33 2.17
N ILE A 78 -8.81 15.09 2.48
CA ILE A 78 -8.11 14.22 1.53
C ILE A 78 -9.00 13.92 0.33
N LYS A 79 -10.26 13.55 0.57
CA LYS A 79 -11.26 13.29 -0.47
C LYS A 79 -11.39 14.49 -1.41
N LYS A 80 -11.62 15.68 -0.85
CA LYS A 80 -11.75 16.91 -1.63
C LYS A 80 -10.49 17.22 -2.45
N ALA A 81 -9.30 17.07 -1.85
CA ALA A 81 -8.04 17.29 -2.54
C ALA A 81 -7.85 16.34 -3.73
N ILE A 82 -8.28 15.07 -3.61
CA ILE A 82 -8.24 14.11 -4.72
C ILE A 82 -9.27 14.48 -5.79
N GLU A 83 -10.50 14.83 -5.42
CA GLU A 83 -11.56 15.19 -6.36
C GLU A 83 -11.20 16.44 -7.20
N GLU A 84 -10.59 17.44 -6.57
CA GLU A 84 -10.17 18.71 -7.18
C GLU A 84 -8.82 18.64 -7.92
N SER A 85 -8.17 17.48 -7.93
CA SER A 85 -6.84 17.30 -8.55
C SER A 85 -6.89 17.03 -10.05
N ASP A 86 -5.70 17.08 -10.68
CA ASP A 86 -5.48 16.78 -12.10
C ASP A 86 -5.32 15.27 -12.37
N LEU A 87 -5.63 14.41 -11.39
CA LEU A 87 -5.63 12.97 -11.56
C LEU A 87 -6.71 12.54 -12.57
N GLU A 88 -6.46 11.43 -13.25
CA GLU A 88 -7.46 10.82 -14.12
C GLU A 88 -8.58 10.20 -13.25
N GLU A 89 -9.80 10.12 -13.78
CA GLU A 89 -10.96 9.65 -13.00
C GLU A 89 -10.75 8.25 -12.41
N ALA A 90 -10.14 7.33 -13.17
CA ALA A 90 -9.81 5.99 -12.67
C ALA A 90 -8.79 6.02 -11.51
N GLU A 91 -7.85 6.97 -11.53
CA GLU A 91 -6.86 7.18 -10.46
C GLU A 91 -7.53 7.75 -9.21
N LYS A 92 -8.43 8.72 -9.38
CA LYS A 92 -9.24 9.29 -8.29
C LYS A 92 -10.12 8.21 -7.65
N GLU A 93 -10.88 7.46 -8.44
CA GLU A 93 -11.74 6.39 -7.95
C GLU A 93 -10.96 5.35 -7.15
N THR A 94 -9.80 4.93 -7.67
CA THR A 94 -8.94 3.94 -7.00
C THR A 94 -8.40 4.48 -5.68
N ALA A 95 -7.87 5.71 -5.66
CA ALA A 95 -7.33 6.33 -4.44
C ALA A 95 -8.42 6.57 -3.39
N LEU A 96 -9.58 7.10 -3.80
CA LEU A 96 -10.71 7.35 -2.91
C LEU A 96 -11.23 6.05 -2.29
N LYS A 97 -11.33 4.97 -3.07
CA LYS A 97 -11.75 3.65 -2.55
C LYS A 97 -10.77 3.09 -1.52
N MET A 98 -9.46 3.30 -1.69
CA MET A 98 -8.46 2.93 -0.68
C MET A 98 -8.61 3.77 0.59
N PHE A 99 -8.75 5.09 0.48
CA PHE A 99 -8.97 5.95 1.65
C PHE A 99 -10.29 5.69 2.36
N GLU A 100 -11.37 5.41 1.62
CA GLU A 100 -12.67 5.04 2.17
C GLU A 100 -12.58 3.70 2.92
N THR A 101 -11.81 2.73 2.40
CA THR A 101 -11.54 1.45 3.07
C THR A 101 -10.86 1.67 4.41
N ILE A 102 -9.79 2.47 4.45
CA ILE A 102 -9.06 2.80 5.69
C ILE A 102 -9.96 3.60 6.63
N GLY A 103 -10.61 4.65 6.12
CA GLY A 103 -11.48 5.53 6.89
C GLY A 103 -12.67 4.79 7.51
N SER A 104 -13.27 3.84 6.80
CA SER A 104 -14.37 3.03 7.34
C SER A 104 -13.92 2.13 8.49
N ALA A 105 -12.72 1.56 8.40
CA ALA A 105 -12.14 0.79 9.48
C ALA A 105 -11.83 1.67 10.71
N GLU A 106 -11.19 2.81 10.49
CA GLU A 106 -10.90 3.80 11.55
C GLU A 106 -12.17 4.32 12.22
N ALA A 107 -13.18 4.69 11.44
CA ALA A 107 -14.48 5.15 11.94
C ALA A 107 -15.09 4.11 12.88
N LYS A 108 -15.07 2.83 12.49
CA LYS A 108 -15.61 1.75 13.30
C LYS A 108 -14.83 1.52 14.59
N ILE A 109 -13.50 1.54 14.53
CA ILE A 109 -12.62 1.32 15.69
C ILE A 109 -12.77 2.44 16.72
N HIS A 110 -13.02 3.66 16.24
CA HIS A 110 -13.17 4.85 17.07
C HIS A 110 -14.64 5.23 17.35
N ASP A 111 -15.61 4.37 17.06
CA ASP A 111 -17.05 4.63 17.22
C ASP A 111 -17.48 6.00 16.67
N SER A 112 -17.11 6.25 15.41
CA SER A 112 -17.25 7.51 14.71
C SER A 112 -17.89 7.30 13.32
N THR A 113 -18.06 8.38 12.57
CA THR A 113 -18.49 8.33 11.15
C THR A 113 -17.32 8.65 10.24
N LEU A 114 -17.39 8.18 8.99
CA LEU A 114 -16.33 8.37 7.99
C LEU A 114 -15.97 9.86 7.81
N GLU A 115 -16.95 10.75 7.83
CA GLU A 115 -16.75 12.20 7.67
C GLU A 115 -16.00 12.82 8.85
N LYS A 116 -16.09 12.20 10.03
CA LYS A 116 -15.41 12.63 11.25
C LYS A 116 -14.07 11.94 11.45
N VAL A 117 -13.65 11.05 10.56
CA VAL A 117 -12.35 10.38 10.67
C VAL A 117 -11.24 11.39 10.51
N HIS A 118 -10.34 11.35 11.48
CA HIS A 118 -9.10 12.09 11.53
C HIS A 118 -7.96 11.07 11.57
N PHE A 119 -7.20 10.96 10.48
CA PHE A 119 -6.20 9.91 10.37
C PHE A 119 -5.02 10.21 11.28
N HIS A 120 -4.78 9.33 12.24
CA HIS A 120 -3.67 9.43 13.18
C HIS A 120 -2.38 8.86 12.59
N GLU A 121 -2.49 7.74 11.88
CA GLU A 121 -1.34 7.01 11.34
C GLU A 121 -1.24 7.11 9.81
N VAL A 122 -2.38 7.30 9.13
CA VAL A 122 -2.46 7.35 7.65
C VAL A 122 -2.63 8.79 7.11
N GLY A 123 -2.60 9.79 7.99
CA GLY A 123 -2.85 11.20 7.64
C GLY A 123 -1.65 11.93 7.05
N GLY A 124 -0.44 11.38 7.23
CA GLY A 124 0.82 12.01 6.83
C GLY A 124 1.04 12.04 5.31
N VAL A 125 1.97 12.90 4.87
CA VAL A 125 2.37 13.02 3.45
C VAL A 125 2.80 11.67 2.88
N ASP A 126 3.58 10.89 3.64
CA ASP A 126 4.08 9.57 3.22
C ASP A 126 2.94 8.60 2.91
N SER A 127 1.92 8.53 3.78
CA SER A 127 0.74 7.68 3.55
C SER A 127 -0.11 8.15 2.37
N MET A 128 -0.18 9.46 2.13
CA MET A 128 -0.84 9.98 0.92
C MET A 128 -0.08 9.61 -0.35
N ILE A 129 1.24 9.73 -0.34
CA ILE A 129 2.11 9.29 -1.45
C ILE A 129 1.92 7.80 -1.70
N ASP A 130 1.94 6.99 -0.65
CA ASP A 130 1.74 5.54 -0.73
C ASP A 130 0.43 5.18 -1.44
N ILE A 131 -0.70 5.71 -0.96
CA ILE A 131 -2.03 5.36 -1.46
C ILE A 131 -2.30 5.96 -2.84
N ILE A 132 -2.11 7.27 -2.99
CA ILE A 132 -2.41 7.97 -4.24
C ILE A 132 -1.38 7.59 -5.31
N GLY A 133 -0.11 7.47 -4.95
CA GLY A 133 0.95 7.03 -5.85
C GLY A 133 0.73 5.61 -6.33
N THR A 134 0.28 4.71 -5.46
CA THR A 134 -0.14 3.36 -5.85
C THR A 134 -1.34 3.38 -6.80
N ALA A 135 -2.35 4.22 -6.54
CA ALA A 135 -3.50 4.36 -7.42
C ALA A 135 -3.10 4.84 -8.83
N ILE A 136 -2.23 5.85 -8.92
CA ILE A 136 -1.66 6.33 -10.19
C ILE A 136 -0.91 5.19 -10.87
N ALA A 137 0.03 4.57 -10.17
CA ALA A 137 0.89 3.52 -10.71
C ALA A 137 0.09 2.32 -11.24
N TYR A 138 -0.91 1.86 -10.48
CA TYR A 138 -1.78 0.77 -10.89
C TYR A 138 -2.54 1.07 -12.19
N ASN A 139 -3.13 2.26 -12.30
CA ASN A 139 -3.95 2.62 -13.46
C ASN A 139 -3.12 2.81 -14.74
N THR A 140 -1.81 3.09 -14.64
CA THR A 140 -0.94 3.16 -15.84
C THR A 140 -0.66 1.81 -16.51
N LEU A 141 -0.88 0.69 -15.81
CA LEU A 141 -0.48 -0.64 -16.27
C LEU A 141 -1.56 -1.43 -17.00
N ASN A 142 -2.78 -0.87 -17.14
CA ASN A 142 -3.92 -1.49 -17.83
C ASN A 142 -4.15 -2.96 -17.39
N ILE A 143 -4.18 -3.18 -16.07
CA ILE A 143 -4.42 -4.48 -15.46
C ILE A 143 -5.90 -4.81 -15.54
N GLU A 144 -6.24 -5.98 -16.08
CA GLU A 144 -7.63 -6.46 -16.19
C GLU A 144 -8.04 -7.29 -14.98
N LYS A 145 -7.08 -7.97 -14.35
CA LYS A 145 -7.34 -8.83 -13.19
C LYS A 145 -6.18 -8.79 -12.19
N VAL A 146 -6.51 -8.68 -10.90
CA VAL A 146 -5.56 -8.77 -9.80
C VAL A 146 -5.85 -10.03 -8.99
N VAL A 147 -4.81 -10.84 -8.79
CA VAL A 147 -4.84 -12.05 -7.96
C VAL A 147 -3.85 -11.86 -6.82
N CYS A 148 -4.28 -12.05 -5.58
CA CYS A 148 -3.41 -11.88 -4.41
C CYS A 148 -3.26 -13.19 -3.64
N THR A 149 -2.09 -13.46 -3.06
CA THR A 149 -1.97 -14.55 -2.08
C THR A 149 -2.82 -14.29 -0.84
N PRO A 150 -3.16 -15.32 -0.02
CA PRO A 150 -3.56 -15.07 1.36
C PRO A 150 -2.56 -14.15 2.07
N VAL A 151 -3.06 -13.18 2.84
CA VAL A 151 -2.26 -12.05 3.34
C VAL A 151 -1.51 -12.43 4.62
N ALA A 152 -0.19 -12.27 4.65
CA ALA A 152 0.60 -12.44 5.87
C ALA A 152 0.62 -11.16 6.69
N ALA A 153 -0.27 -11.05 7.69
CA ALA A 153 -0.40 -9.82 8.47
C ALA A 153 0.68 -9.60 9.53
N GLY A 154 1.31 -10.68 10.02
CA GLY A 154 2.28 -10.66 11.11
C GLY A 154 1.71 -11.14 12.45
N ASN A 155 2.52 -11.08 13.51
CA ASN A 155 2.14 -11.38 14.89
C ASN A 155 2.88 -10.48 15.89
N GLY A 156 2.52 -10.62 17.17
CA GLY A 156 3.19 -9.95 18.28
C GLY A 156 2.50 -8.65 18.62
N TYR A 157 3.28 -7.62 18.94
CA TYR A 157 2.78 -6.32 19.35
C TYR A 157 3.54 -5.19 18.65
N ILE A 158 2.86 -4.08 18.42
CA ILE A 158 3.44 -2.83 17.90
C ILE A 158 3.09 -1.67 18.81
N LYS A 159 4.01 -0.69 18.88
CA LYS A 159 3.75 0.58 19.54
C LYS A 159 3.27 1.58 18.49
N ILE A 160 2.05 2.06 18.66
CA ILE A 160 1.41 3.08 17.83
C ILE A 160 1.06 4.31 18.68
N ALA A 161 0.51 5.36 18.05
CA ALA A 161 0.12 6.61 18.74
C ALA A 161 -0.82 6.34 19.93
N HIS A 162 -1.65 5.31 19.82
CA HIS A 162 -2.63 4.92 20.83
C HIS A 162 -2.09 3.94 21.90
N GLY A 163 -0.80 3.57 21.85
CA GLY A 163 -0.20 2.67 22.83
C GLY A 163 0.32 1.36 22.23
N LEU A 164 0.37 0.30 23.04
CA LEU A 164 0.83 -1.02 22.60
C LEU A 164 -0.37 -1.84 22.14
N TYR A 165 -0.36 -2.30 20.88
CA TYR A 165 -1.46 -3.05 20.27
C TYR A 165 -0.99 -4.39 19.71
N PRO A 166 -1.88 -5.41 19.65
CA PRO A 166 -1.56 -6.65 18.96
C PRO A 166 -1.35 -6.42 17.47
N VAL A 167 -0.60 -7.32 16.84
CA VAL A 167 -0.49 -7.43 15.38
C VAL A 167 -1.38 -8.59 14.91
N PRO A 168 -2.20 -8.41 13.85
CA PRO A 168 -2.37 -7.16 13.09
C PRO A 168 -3.01 -6.03 13.91
N ALA A 169 -2.61 -4.80 13.59
CA ALA A 169 -3.18 -3.60 14.17
C ALA A 169 -4.71 -3.56 13.98
N PRO A 170 -5.48 -2.88 14.86
CA PRO A 170 -6.94 -2.87 14.78
C PRO A 170 -7.49 -2.49 13.40
N ALA A 171 -7.00 -1.39 12.81
CA ALA A 171 -7.44 -0.92 11.48
C ALA A 171 -7.09 -1.93 10.39
N THR A 172 -5.87 -2.46 10.41
CA THR A 172 -5.44 -3.51 9.47
C THR A 172 -6.33 -4.75 9.56
N LEU A 173 -6.62 -5.24 10.76
CA LEU A 173 -7.44 -6.43 10.94
C LEU A 173 -8.90 -6.21 10.51
N GLU A 174 -9.46 -5.02 10.77
CA GLU A 174 -10.79 -4.66 10.28
C GLU A 174 -10.85 -4.60 8.75
N ILE A 175 -9.85 -4.01 8.08
CA ILE A 175 -9.75 -3.98 6.62
C ILE A 175 -9.64 -5.41 6.03
N LEU A 176 -8.91 -6.29 6.70
CA LEU A 176 -8.69 -7.68 6.29
C LEU A 176 -9.87 -8.62 6.61
N LYS A 177 -11.00 -8.10 7.11
CA LYS A 177 -12.19 -8.90 7.33
C LYS A 177 -12.65 -9.56 6.02
N ASP A 178 -12.96 -10.85 6.10
CA ASP A 178 -13.34 -11.71 4.96
C ASP A 178 -12.24 -11.91 3.90
N ILE A 179 -11.00 -11.46 4.15
CA ILE A 179 -9.81 -11.78 3.34
C ILE A 179 -9.07 -12.97 3.98
N PRO A 180 -8.67 -13.99 3.19
CA PRO A 180 -7.91 -15.10 3.73
C PRO A 180 -6.55 -14.65 4.26
N LEU A 181 -6.26 -14.98 5.52
CA LEU A 181 -4.98 -14.71 6.15
C LEU A 181 -4.03 -15.90 5.99
N ARG A 182 -2.76 -15.59 5.73
CA ARG A 182 -1.68 -16.56 5.80
C ARG A 182 -1.17 -16.65 7.24
N LYS A 183 -1.09 -17.88 7.76
CA LYS A 183 -0.36 -18.14 9.00
C LYS A 183 1.11 -17.74 8.84
N THR A 184 1.62 -16.98 9.81
CA THR A 184 3.02 -16.62 9.96
C THR A 184 3.41 -16.78 11.42
N ASP A 185 4.71 -16.86 11.73
CA ASP A 185 5.25 -16.84 13.10
C ASP A 185 6.12 -15.57 13.35
N ILE A 186 6.17 -14.66 12.37
CA ILE A 186 7.02 -13.47 12.40
C ILE A 186 6.45 -12.45 13.39
N GLN A 187 7.25 -12.07 14.38
CA GLN A 187 6.90 -11.11 15.43
C GLN A 187 7.15 -9.67 14.96
N SER A 188 6.37 -9.23 14.00
CA SER A 188 6.34 -7.85 13.48
C SER A 188 5.02 -7.64 12.75
N GLU A 189 4.55 -6.40 12.67
CA GLU A 189 3.62 -6.00 11.62
C GLU A 189 4.30 -6.18 10.26
N LEU A 190 3.63 -6.97 9.40
CA LEU A 190 4.05 -7.29 8.03
C LEU A 190 3.12 -6.63 7.00
N THR A 191 1.82 -6.59 7.29
CA THR A 191 0.86 -5.81 6.53
C THR A 191 0.47 -4.58 7.32
N THR A 192 0.68 -3.40 6.74
CA THR A 192 0.25 -2.11 7.32
C THR A 192 -1.20 -1.80 6.91
N PRO A 193 -1.87 -0.81 7.53
CA PRO A 193 -3.20 -0.38 7.09
C PRO A 193 -3.24 0.02 5.60
N THR A 194 -2.20 0.69 5.11
CA THR A 194 -2.09 1.08 3.69
C THR A 194 -1.96 -0.12 2.77
N GLY A 195 -1.10 -1.09 3.11
CA GLY A 195 -0.97 -2.33 2.34
C GLY A 195 -2.24 -3.18 2.34
N ALA A 196 -2.94 -3.26 3.48
CA ALA A 196 -4.23 -3.94 3.58
C ALA A 196 -5.30 -3.29 2.68
N ALA A 197 -5.36 -1.96 2.66
CA ALA A 197 -6.28 -1.21 1.82
C ALA A 197 -5.99 -1.41 0.32
N ILE A 198 -4.71 -1.48 -0.07
CA ILE A 198 -4.30 -1.76 -1.44
C ILE A 198 -4.82 -3.13 -1.88
N VAL A 199 -4.54 -4.21 -1.14
CA VAL A 199 -4.99 -5.55 -1.53
C VAL A 199 -6.52 -5.68 -1.47
N ARG A 200 -7.18 -5.06 -0.48
CA ARG A 200 -8.65 -5.06 -0.38
C ARG A 200 -9.30 -4.36 -1.58
N THR A 201 -8.66 -3.29 -2.06
CA THR A 201 -9.22 -2.46 -3.15
C THR A 201 -8.97 -3.08 -4.51
N LEU A 202 -7.75 -3.58 -4.74
CA LEU A 202 -7.30 -4.01 -6.06
C LEU A 202 -7.60 -5.49 -6.35
N ALA A 203 -7.48 -6.38 -5.36
CA ALA A 203 -7.59 -7.83 -5.60
C ALA A 203 -9.00 -8.23 -6.01
N ASN A 204 -9.13 -8.94 -7.13
CA ASN A 204 -10.38 -9.56 -7.55
C ASN A 204 -10.56 -10.94 -6.91
N GLU A 205 -9.46 -11.65 -6.67
CA GLU A 205 -9.46 -12.98 -6.05
C GLU A 205 -8.23 -13.19 -5.16
N PHE A 206 -8.39 -14.08 -4.18
CA PHE A 206 -7.30 -14.50 -3.31
C PHE A 206 -6.99 -15.99 -3.52
N GLY A 207 -5.72 -16.33 -3.76
CA GLY A 207 -5.32 -17.69 -4.07
C GLY A 207 -3.85 -17.82 -4.48
N ASN A 208 -3.53 -18.92 -5.15
CA ASN A 208 -2.19 -19.13 -5.72
C ASN A 208 -2.01 -18.35 -7.02
N MET A 209 -0.77 -18.21 -7.47
CA MET A 209 -0.48 -17.63 -8.78
C MET A 209 -1.23 -18.41 -9.87
N PRO A 210 -2.00 -17.73 -10.73
CA PRO A 210 -2.72 -18.40 -11.80
C PRO A 210 -1.74 -18.92 -12.87
N SER A 211 -2.19 -19.87 -13.69
CA SER A 211 -1.43 -20.24 -14.89
C SER A 211 -1.39 -19.04 -15.83
N MET A 212 -0.20 -18.51 -16.11
CA MET A 212 -0.01 -17.36 -16.98
C MET A 212 1.42 -17.34 -17.55
N LYS A 213 1.62 -16.65 -18.67
CA LYS A 213 2.96 -16.34 -19.18
C LYS A 213 3.49 -15.09 -18.48
N VAL A 214 4.47 -15.28 -17.60
CA VAL A 214 5.11 -14.16 -16.88
C VAL A 214 5.84 -13.23 -17.86
N GLN A 215 5.58 -11.94 -17.75
CA GLN A 215 6.17 -10.89 -18.58
C GLN A 215 7.08 -9.96 -17.79
N LYS A 216 6.65 -9.52 -16.59
CA LYS A 216 7.41 -8.62 -15.73
C LYS A 216 7.32 -9.06 -14.27
N ILE A 217 8.38 -8.80 -13.51
CA ILE A 217 8.45 -9.08 -12.08
C ILE A 217 9.02 -7.84 -11.40
N GLY A 218 8.39 -7.40 -10.32
CA GLY A 218 8.85 -6.31 -9.49
C GLY A 218 8.85 -6.70 -8.02
N TYR A 219 9.89 -6.28 -7.30
CA TYR A 219 10.11 -6.47 -5.88
C TYR A 219 10.21 -5.11 -5.18
N GLY A 220 9.22 -4.82 -4.34
CA GLY A 220 9.25 -3.69 -3.43
C GLY A 220 9.77 -4.10 -2.06
N ALA A 221 10.83 -3.46 -1.58
CA ALA A 221 11.44 -3.74 -0.30
C ALA A 221 10.85 -2.85 0.80
N GLY A 222 10.57 -3.46 1.95
CA GLY A 222 10.27 -2.71 3.17
C GLY A 222 11.54 -2.38 3.95
N SER A 223 11.45 -1.39 4.84
CA SER A 223 12.58 -0.87 5.61
C SER A 223 13.20 -1.91 6.58
N LYS A 224 12.38 -2.76 7.21
CA LYS A 224 12.83 -3.78 8.17
C LYS A 224 13.67 -4.89 7.51
N ASP A 225 14.50 -5.55 8.32
CA ASP A 225 15.24 -6.76 7.94
C ASP A 225 14.85 -7.94 8.84
N PHE A 226 14.45 -9.05 8.23
CA PHE A 226 14.14 -10.29 8.93
C PHE A 226 15.25 -11.32 8.77
N LYS A 227 15.47 -12.15 9.79
CA LYS A 227 16.53 -13.18 9.75
C LYS A 227 16.23 -14.33 8.79
N SER A 228 14.96 -14.74 8.69
CA SER A 228 14.56 -15.96 7.99
C SER A 228 14.23 -15.76 6.50
N HIS A 229 13.90 -14.53 6.07
CA HIS A 229 13.36 -14.27 4.74
C HIS A 229 13.55 -12.79 4.36
N PRO A 230 13.49 -12.43 3.06
CA PRO A 230 13.58 -11.04 2.60
C PRO A 230 12.30 -10.27 2.94
N ASN A 231 12.39 -9.05 3.48
CA ASN A 231 11.22 -8.18 3.69
C ASN A 231 10.82 -7.49 2.38
N VAL A 232 10.16 -8.22 1.48
CA VAL A 232 9.79 -7.74 0.14
C VAL A 232 8.39 -8.20 -0.25
N VAL A 233 7.66 -7.38 -0.99
CA VAL A 233 6.46 -7.79 -1.73
C VAL A 233 6.84 -8.03 -3.19
N ARG A 234 6.30 -9.08 -3.80
CA ARG A 234 6.56 -9.38 -5.21
C ARG A 234 5.29 -9.19 -6.03
N PHE A 235 5.37 -8.33 -7.04
CA PHE A 235 4.34 -8.19 -8.06
C PHE A 235 4.80 -8.85 -9.35
N VAL A 236 3.88 -9.54 -10.03
CA VAL A 236 4.16 -10.23 -11.30
C VAL A 236 3.07 -9.86 -12.30
N ILE A 237 3.47 -9.32 -13.45
CA ILE A 237 2.56 -9.13 -14.58
C ILE A 237 2.72 -10.31 -15.53
N GLY A 238 1.60 -10.86 -16.00
CA GLY A 238 1.60 -11.83 -17.08
C GLY A 238 0.28 -11.85 -17.84
N GLU A 239 0.30 -12.65 -18.90
CA GLU A 239 -0.85 -12.84 -19.78
C GLU A 239 -1.40 -14.26 -19.68
N GLN A 240 -2.73 -14.33 -19.59
CA GLN A 240 -3.53 -15.51 -19.88
C GLN A 240 -4.07 -15.48 -21.30
#